data_AF-A0A7V4M752-F1
#
_entry.id   AF-A0A7V4M752-F1
#
_cell.length_a   1.000
_cell.length_b   1.000
_cell.length_c   1.000
_cell.angle_alpha   90.00
_cell.angle_beta   90.00
_cell.angle_gamma   90.00
#
_symmetry.space_group_name_H-M   'P 1'
#
loop_
_entity.id
_entity.type
_entity.pdbx_description
1 polymer ?
#
loop_
_entity_poly.entity_id
_entity_poly.type
_entity_poly.pdbx_seq_one_letter_code
_entity_poly.pdbx_strand_id
1 'polypeptide(L)'
;MTDAPLEQNHGCPTEIVCRITAAFKVRVIPVSEDRAYEWERTRSPVFWEGETCEYCGGPIVEKRVTLHRKVRRKYVVIEKAPAGGCTQCGTRYCSANVLKTVEERLRGRRPADRKVVVPVYSWE
;
A
#
# COMPACT_ATOMS: atom_id res chain seq x y z
N MET A 1 -25.84 32.53 1.29
CA MET A 1 -25.67 31.09 1.02
C MET A 1 -24.81 31.01 -0.23
N THR A 2 -23.50 30.90 -0.03
CA THR A 2 -22.48 30.98 -1.08
C THR A 2 -21.67 29.71 -1.03
N ASP A 3 -21.84 28.91 -2.08
CA ASP A 3 -21.07 27.70 -2.34
C ASP A 3 -19.57 28.02 -2.50
N ALA A 4 -18.75 27.15 -1.92
CA ALA A 4 -17.29 27.19 -2.03
C ALA A 4 -16.84 26.75 -3.44
N PRO A 5 -15.83 27.39 -4.05
CA PRO A 5 -15.32 26.94 -5.34
C PRO A 5 -14.40 25.73 -5.17
N LEU A 6 -14.66 24.75 -6.04
CA LEU A 6 -13.89 23.53 -6.26
C LEU A 6 -12.39 23.84 -6.47
N GLU A 7 -11.55 23.05 -5.80
CA GLU A 7 -10.10 23.11 -5.87
C GLU A 7 -9.58 23.02 -7.31
N GLN A 8 -8.70 23.96 -7.62
CA GLN A 8 -8.12 24.16 -8.94
C GLN A 8 -7.08 23.07 -9.20
N ASN A 9 -7.29 22.36 -10.30
CA ASN A 9 -6.34 21.46 -10.93
C ASN A 9 -4.97 22.14 -11.08
N HIS A 10 -3.95 21.67 -10.36
CA HIS A 10 -2.56 21.97 -10.68
C HIS A 10 -2.19 21.21 -11.97
N GLY A 11 -2.49 21.85 -13.10
CA GLY A 11 -2.17 21.39 -14.44
C GLY A 11 -0.66 21.23 -14.63
N CYS A 12 -0.30 20.09 -15.21
CA CYS A 12 1.03 19.84 -15.76
C CYS A 12 1.35 20.93 -16.81
N PRO A 13 2.47 21.68 -16.70
CA PRO A 13 2.78 22.73 -17.65
C PRO A 13 3.24 22.14 -18.99
N THR A 14 2.58 22.58 -20.06
CA THR A 14 3.03 22.65 -21.47
C THR A 14 3.40 21.35 -22.21
N GLU A 15 2.48 20.93 -23.10
CA GLU A 15 2.71 20.20 -24.37
C GLU A 15 3.50 18.88 -24.40
N ILE A 16 3.44 18.06 -23.36
CA ILE A 16 3.73 16.63 -23.52
C ILE A 16 2.42 15.94 -23.90
N VAL A 17 2.20 15.74 -25.21
CA VAL A 17 1.17 14.82 -25.71
C VAL A 17 1.63 13.40 -25.39
N CYS A 18 1.48 13.01 -24.12
CA CYS A 18 1.69 11.65 -23.65
C CYS A 18 0.65 10.75 -24.32
N ARG A 19 0.97 10.17 -25.49
CA ARG A 19 0.15 9.12 -26.08
C ARG A 19 0.15 7.93 -25.13
N ILE A 20 -1.02 7.57 -24.62
CA ILE A 20 -1.20 6.35 -23.83
C ILE A 20 -0.96 5.17 -24.79
N THR A 21 0.18 4.49 -24.65
CA THR A 21 0.56 3.39 -25.54
C THR A 21 0.05 2.03 -25.04
N ALA A 22 -0.28 1.90 -23.75
CA ALA A 22 -0.90 0.70 -23.18
C ALA A 22 -1.61 0.98 -21.85
N ALA A 23 -2.53 0.09 -21.47
CA ALA A 23 -3.11 0.06 -20.13
C ALA A 23 -2.99 -1.36 -19.55
N PHE A 24 -2.58 -1.49 -18.29
CA PHE A 24 -2.49 -2.79 -17.60
C PHE A 24 -3.44 -2.87 -16.41
N LYS A 25 -3.91 -4.09 -16.12
CA LYS A 25 -4.79 -4.36 -14.98
C LYS A 25 -3.95 -4.71 -13.74
N VAL A 26 -3.97 -3.82 -12.75
CA VAL A 26 -3.44 -4.06 -11.40
C VAL A 26 -4.47 -4.82 -10.59
N ARG A 27 -4.02 -5.83 -9.83
CA ARG A 27 -4.89 -6.52 -8.86
C ARG A 27 -4.76 -5.84 -7.51
N VAL A 28 -5.89 -5.54 -6.87
CA VAL A 28 -5.92 -5.01 -5.50
C VAL A 28 -6.35 -6.13 -4.57
N ILE A 29 -5.52 -6.42 -3.58
CA ILE A 29 -5.75 -7.48 -2.60
C ILE A 29 -5.76 -6.81 -1.23
N PRO A 30 -6.88 -6.68 -0.52
CA PRO A 30 -6.81 -6.24 0.86
C PRO A 30 -6.05 -7.27 1.67
N VAL A 31 -5.35 -6.85 2.71
CA VAL A 31 -5.00 -7.76 3.81
C VAL A 31 -6.20 -7.76 4.74
N SER A 32 -7.12 -8.71 4.59
CA SER A 32 -8.12 -8.94 5.64
C SER A 32 -7.40 -9.47 6.86
N GLU A 33 -7.85 -9.08 8.05
CA GLU A 33 -7.39 -9.64 9.32
C GLU A 33 -7.78 -11.14 9.32
N ASP A 34 -6.93 -11.99 8.75
CA ASP A 34 -7.12 -13.43 8.86
C ASP A 34 -6.99 -13.80 10.34
N ARG A 35 -7.87 -14.69 10.83
CA ARG A 35 -7.97 -15.17 12.23
C ARG A 35 -6.65 -15.64 12.86
N ALA A 36 -5.59 -15.78 12.07
CA ALA A 36 -4.21 -15.97 12.51
C ALA A 36 -3.64 -14.78 13.32
N TYR A 37 -4.30 -13.61 13.36
CA TYR A 37 -3.96 -12.48 14.24
C TYR A 37 -4.95 -12.28 15.40
N GLU A 38 -6.02 -13.07 15.46
CA GLU A 38 -7.10 -12.91 16.46
C GLU A 38 -6.69 -13.44 17.84
N TRP A 39 -5.78 -14.42 17.89
CA TRP A 39 -5.28 -14.99 19.15
C TRP A 39 -4.20 -14.15 19.86
N GLU A 40 -3.59 -13.16 19.20
CA GLU A 40 -2.63 -12.21 19.81
C GLU A 40 -3.31 -10.95 20.36
N ARG A 41 -4.55 -10.67 19.94
CA ARG A 41 -5.23 -9.39 20.19
C ARG A 41 -5.77 -9.23 21.61
N THR A 42 -5.87 -10.31 22.38
CA THR A 42 -6.51 -10.28 23.70
C THR A 42 -5.54 -9.93 24.85
N ARG A 43 -4.22 -9.81 24.61
CA ARG A 43 -3.28 -9.48 25.72
C ARG A 43 -1.87 -8.98 25.38
N SER A 44 -1.58 -8.51 24.16
CA SER A 44 -0.22 -8.07 23.80
C SER A 44 -0.19 -6.64 23.25
N PRO A 45 0.82 -5.81 23.61
CA PRO A 45 1.00 -4.48 23.06
C PRO A 45 1.10 -4.49 21.53
N VAL A 46 0.80 -3.35 20.90
CA VAL A 46 0.99 -3.16 19.45
C VAL A 46 2.42 -3.59 19.08
N PHE A 47 2.59 -4.39 18.02
CA PHE A 47 3.87 -5.07 17.69
C PHE A 47 5.08 -4.13 17.59
N TRP A 48 4.83 -2.84 17.36
CA TRP A 48 5.84 -1.80 17.20
C TRP A 48 6.04 -0.90 18.43
N GLU A 49 5.41 -1.21 19.57
CA GLU A 49 5.55 -0.42 20.79
C GLU A 49 7.00 -0.43 21.29
N GLY A 50 7.57 0.76 21.49
CA GLY A 50 8.96 0.92 21.92
C GLY A 50 10.02 0.74 20.82
N GLU A 51 9.63 0.34 19.61
CA GLU A 51 10.54 0.18 18.48
C GLU A 51 10.91 1.53 17.85
N THR A 52 12.16 1.62 17.36
CA THR A 52 12.72 2.84 16.77
C THR A 52 13.17 2.62 15.33
N CYS A 53 13.12 3.68 14.52
CA CYS A 53 13.49 3.62 13.12
C CYS A 53 15.00 3.41 12.95
N GLU A 54 15.40 2.36 12.23
CA GLU A 54 16.80 2.06 11.93
C GLU A 54 17.52 3.17 11.13
N TYR A 55 16.77 4.06 10.46
CA TYR A 55 17.33 5.14 9.65
C TYR A 55 17.47 6.48 10.38
N CYS A 56 16.53 6.81 11.29
CA CYS A 56 16.51 8.13 11.94
C CYS A 56 16.30 8.11 13.46
N GLY A 57 16.16 6.93 14.08
CA GLY A 57 15.87 6.76 15.51
C GLY A 57 14.47 7.20 15.94
N GLY A 58 13.65 7.71 15.03
CA GLY A 58 12.29 8.17 15.32
C GLY A 58 11.34 7.02 15.72
N PRO A 59 10.27 7.32 16.49
CA PRO A 59 9.36 6.29 16.97
C PRO A 59 8.55 5.67 15.82
N ILE A 60 8.41 4.34 15.89
CA ILE A 60 7.59 3.56 14.96
C ILE A 60 6.20 3.37 15.58
N VAL A 61 5.15 3.60 14.78
CA VAL A 61 3.76 3.37 15.21
C VAL A 61 3.05 2.44 14.24
N GLU A 62 2.13 1.61 14.74
CA GLU A 62 1.33 0.74 13.89
C GLU A 62 0.38 1.55 13.00
N LYS A 63 0.41 1.30 11.70
CA LYS A 63 -0.45 1.95 10.69
C LYS A 63 -0.92 0.96 9.64
N ARG A 64 -2.01 1.31 8.97
CA ARG A 64 -2.49 0.62 7.76
C ARG A 64 -1.84 1.26 6.55
N VAL A 65 -1.06 0.48 5.80
CA VAL A 65 -0.33 0.96 4.63
C VAL A 65 -0.77 0.24 3.37
N THR A 66 -0.56 0.91 2.24
CA THR A 66 -0.69 0.32 0.91
C THR A 66 0.68 -0.12 0.42
N LEU A 67 0.82 -1.40 0.06
CA LEU A 67 2.06 -1.96 -0.49
C LEU A 67 1.92 -2.16 -1.99
N HIS A 68 2.90 -1.70 -2.75
CA HIS A 68 3.00 -1.93 -4.19
C HIS A 68 4.02 -3.05 -4.43
N ARG A 69 3.60 -4.14 -5.09
CA ARG A 69 4.45 -5.31 -5.34
C ARG A 69 4.40 -5.72 -6.81
N LYS A 70 5.55 -6.18 -7.34
CA LYS A 70 5.66 -6.81 -8.66
C LYS A 70 5.90 -8.31 -8.46
N VAL A 71 5.00 -9.15 -8.97
CA VAL A 71 5.05 -10.60 -8.79
C VAL A 71 4.89 -11.28 -10.14
N ARG A 72 5.88 -12.07 -10.57
CA ARG A 72 5.85 -12.86 -11.82
C ARG A 72 5.25 -12.07 -13.02
N ARG A 73 5.69 -10.81 -13.19
CA ARG A 73 5.26 -9.84 -14.23
C ARG A 73 3.90 -9.15 -14.03
N LYS A 74 3.22 -9.34 -12.89
CA LYS A 74 1.97 -8.65 -12.54
C LYS A 74 2.22 -7.62 -11.45
N TYR A 75 1.57 -6.47 -11.55
CA TYR A 75 1.53 -5.48 -10.48
C TYR A 75 0.34 -5.78 -9.57
N VAL A 76 0.62 -5.84 -8.27
CA VAL A 76 -0.36 -6.06 -7.23
C VAL A 76 -0.24 -4.93 -6.22
N VAL A 77 -1.40 -4.36 -5.88
CA VAL A 77 -1.55 -3.40 -4.80
C VAL A 77 -2.18 -4.12 -3.63
N ILE A 78 -1.59 -3.96 -2.46
CA ILE A 78 -2.06 -4.60 -1.24
C ILE A 78 -2.51 -3.50 -0.30
N GLU A 79 -3.81 -3.46 -0.03
CA GLU A 79 -4.41 -2.41 0.79
C GLU A 79 -4.54 -2.84 2.25
N LYS A 80 -4.46 -1.86 3.16
CA LYS A 80 -4.69 -2.03 4.60
C LYS A 80 -3.76 -3.06 5.27
N ALA A 81 -2.55 -3.26 4.73
CA ALA A 81 -1.55 -4.09 5.37
C ALA A 81 -1.14 -3.46 6.72
N PRO A 82 -1.16 -4.20 7.85
CA PRO A 82 -0.62 -3.69 9.10
C PRO A 82 0.90 -3.58 8.98
N ALA A 83 1.45 -2.43 9.33
CA ALA A 83 2.87 -2.14 9.22
C ALA A 83 3.28 -1.08 10.25
N GLY A 84 4.55 -1.11 10.66
CA GLY A 84 5.15 -0.03 11.41
C GLY A 84 5.45 1.14 10.47
N GLY A 85 5.05 2.35 10.82
CA GLY A 85 5.42 3.56 10.11
C GLY A 85 6.21 4.48 11.00
N CYS A 86 7.44 4.85 10.59
CA CYS A 86 8.16 5.92 11.27
C CYS A 86 7.39 7.24 11.12
N THR A 87 7.18 7.92 12.24
CA THR A 87 6.47 9.21 12.28
C THR A 87 7.28 10.38 11.72
N GLN A 88 8.60 10.22 11.60
CA GLN A 88 9.51 11.28 11.16
C GLN A 88 9.89 11.16 9.68
N CYS A 89 10.48 10.04 9.27
CA CYS A 89 11.00 9.86 7.91
C CYS A 89 10.03 9.12 6.96
N GLY A 90 8.96 8.52 7.49
CA GLY A 90 7.98 7.79 6.69
C GLY A 90 8.39 6.38 6.25
N THR A 91 9.54 5.87 6.70
CA THR A 91 9.94 4.48 6.48
C THR A 91 8.87 3.52 7.01
N ARG A 92 8.62 2.45 6.25
CA ARG A 92 7.59 1.44 6.54
C ARG A 92 8.24 0.09 6.82
N TYR A 93 7.79 -0.56 7.89
CA TYR A 93 8.25 -1.87 8.36
C TYR A 93 7.10 -2.88 8.28
N CYS A 94 7.31 -4.00 7.61
CA CYS A 94 6.35 -5.10 7.58
C CYS A 94 6.89 -6.24 8.42
N SER A 95 6.10 -6.76 9.36
CA SER A 95 6.50 -7.94 10.13
C SER A 95 6.53 -9.19 9.22
N ALA A 96 7.27 -10.22 9.65
CA ALA A 96 7.36 -11.47 8.91
C ALA A 96 5.97 -12.11 8.69
N ASN A 97 5.08 -12.02 9.68
CA ASN A 97 3.71 -12.53 9.60
C ASN A 97 2.92 -11.84 8.48
N VAL A 98 3.02 -10.51 8.39
CA VAL A 98 2.34 -9.74 7.33
C VAL A 98 2.86 -10.11 5.96
N LEU A 99 4.18 -10.23 5.79
CA LEU A 99 4.78 -10.63 4.51
C LEU A 99 4.38 -12.06 4.11
N LYS A 100 4.29 -12.99 5.07
CA LYS A 100 3.81 -14.35 4.83
C LYS A 100 2.35 -14.36 4.35
N THR A 101 1.45 -13.65 5.04
CA THR A 101 0.04 -13.54 4.64
C THR A 101 -0.09 -12.93 3.24
N VAL A 102 0.70 -11.89 2.96
CA VAL A 102 0.77 -11.27 1.64
C VAL A 102 1.16 -12.29 0.58
N GLU A 103 2.21 -13.08 0.82
CA GLU A 103 2.67 -14.09 -0.13
C GLU A 103 1.62 -15.19 -0.36
N GLU A 104 0.98 -15.68 0.69
CA GLU A 104 -0.08 -16.69 0.60
C GLU A 104 -1.26 -16.21 -0.25
N ARG A 105 -1.64 -14.94 -0.14
CA ARG A 105 -2.66 -14.32 -0.99
C ARG A 105 -2.20 -14.23 -2.45
N LEU A 106 -0.94 -13.83 -2.68
CA LEU A 106 -0.36 -13.72 -4.01
C LEU A 106 -0.25 -15.06 -4.74
N ARG A 107 -0.07 -16.17 -4.01
CA ARG A 107 -0.03 -17.54 -4.55
C ARG A 107 -1.37 -18.01 -5.14
N GLY A 108 -2.43 -17.19 -5.08
CA GLY A 108 -3.70 -17.43 -5.77
C GLY A 108 -4.71 -18.22 -4.95
N ARG A 109 -4.50 -18.35 -3.63
CA ARG A 109 -5.48 -18.97 -2.73
C ARG A 109 -6.75 -18.12 -2.55
N ARG A 110 -6.71 -16.83 -2.89
CA ARG A 110 -7.87 -15.93 -2.88
C ARG A 110 -7.93 -15.03 -4.12
N PRO A 111 -9.13 -14.72 -4.63
CA PRO A 111 -9.30 -13.73 -5.69
C PRO A 111 -8.95 -12.33 -5.18
N ALA A 112 -8.61 -11.44 -6.13
CA ALA A 112 -8.45 -10.02 -5.82
C ALA A 112 -9.82 -9.37 -5.69
N ASP A 113 -10.00 -8.51 -4.69
CA ASP A 113 -11.24 -7.77 -4.45
C ASP A 113 -11.63 -6.88 -5.62
N ARG A 114 -10.63 -6.22 -6.22
CA ARG A 114 -10.85 -5.37 -7.38
C ARG A 114 -9.64 -5.36 -8.30
N LYS A 115 -9.87 -4.98 -9.55
CA LYS A 115 -8.82 -4.69 -10.52
C LYS A 115 -8.90 -3.23 -10.91
N VAL A 116 -7.76 -2.56 -11.00
CA VAL A 116 -7.66 -1.17 -11.44
C VAL A 116 -6.93 -1.15 -12.78
N VAL A 117 -7.46 -0.39 -13.74
CA VAL A 117 -6.79 -0.14 -15.01
C VAL A 117 -5.86 1.06 -14.81
N VAL A 118 -4.57 0.87 -15.10
CA VAL A 118 -3.56 1.93 -14.95
C VAL A 118 -2.98 2.24 -16.33
N PRO A 119 -2.99 3.52 -16.76
CA PRO A 119 -2.35 3.93 -18.00
C PRO A 119 -0.83 3.83 -17.87
N VAL A 120 -0.17 3.41 -18.95
CA VAL A 120 1.28 3.41 -19.09
C VAL A 120 1.68 4.51 -20.05
N TYR A 121 2.62 5.34 -19.62
CA TYR A 121 3.29 6.33 -20.45
C TYR A 121 4.67 5.80 -20.81
N SER A 122 5.04 5.91 -22.08
CA SER A 122 6.38 5.62 -22.59
C SER A 122 7.06 6.94 -22.97
N TRP A 123 8.36 7.01 -22.71
CA TRP A 123 9.22 8.07 -23.25
C TRP A 123 9.88 7.51 -24.51
N GLU A 124 9.66 8.16 -25.66
CA GLU A 124 10.39 7.87 -26.91
C GLU A 124 11.67 8.71 -26.96
#